data_AF-A0A4U3KUJ3-F1
#
_entry.id   AF-A0A4U3KUJ3-F1
#
_cell.length_a   1.000
_cell.length_b   1.000
_cell.length_c   1.000
_cell.angle_alpha   90.00
_cell.angle_beta   90.00
_cell.angle_gamma   90.00
#
_symmetry.space_group_name_H-M   'P 1'
#
loop_
_entity.id
_entity.type
_entity.pdbx_description
1 polymer ?
#
loop_
_entity_poly.entity_id
_entity_poly.type
_entity_poly.pdbx_seq_one_letter_code
_entity_poly.pdbx_strand_id
1 'polypeptide(L)'
;MENREKIIQLLENPLVSGYGIEKMSNGRLYSANFQRYKKRVAKEKKPMVIFDTMSVKVEKLLLELAEEVLRVQPKTKQEYREMVARYSFRNGEN
;
A
#
# COMPACT_ATOMS: atom_id res chain seq x y z
N MET A 1 7.01 -15.16 -3.72
CA MET A 1 6.09 -14.40 -2.85
C MET A 1 4.78 -14.27 -3.58
N GLU A 2 3.71 -14.79 -2.99
CA GLU A 2 2.37 -14.69 -3.54
C GLU A 2 1.87 -13.24 -3.51
N ASN A 3 0.92 -12.90 -4.38
CA ASN A 3 0.39 -11.53 -4.49
C ASN A 3 -0.18 -11.02 -3.17
N ARG A 4 -0.87 -11.87 -2.41
CA ARG A 4 -1.45 -11.51 -1.11
C ARG A 4 -0.39 -11.26 -0.06
N GLU A 5 0.71 -12.01 -0.08
CA GLU A 5 1.85 -11.79 0.82
C GLU A 5 2.49 -10.41 0.59
N LYS A 6 2.64 -9.98 -0.67
CA LYS A 6 3.14 -8.63 -0.99
C LYS A 6 2.27 -7.54 -0.36
N ILE A 7 0.95 -7.70 -0.42
CA ILE A 7 -0.01 -6.76 0.17
C ILE A 7 0.10 -6.76 1.70
N ILE A 8 0.22 -7.92 2.34
CA ILE A 8 0.43 -7.99 3.79
C ILE A 8 1.74 -7.26 4.18
N GLN A 9 2.83 -7.49 3.46
CA GLN A 9 4.09 -6.78 3.70
C GLN A 9 3.95 -5.26 3.54
N LEU A 10 3.20 -4.80 2.53
CA LEU A 10 2.90 -3.37 2.38
C LEU A 10 2.14 -2.81 3.60
N LEU A 11 1.14 -3.54 4.09
CA LEU A 11 0.31 -3.13 5.22
C LEU A 11 1.08 -3.14 6.54
N GLU A 12 2.00 -4.08 6.74
CA GLU A 12 2.86 -4.18 7.93
C GLU A 12 4.01 -3.18 7.91
N ASN A 13 4.42 -2.70 6.74
CA ASN A 13 5.59 -1.82 6.60
C ASN A 13 5.40 -0.50 7.39
N PRO A 14 6.25 -0.21 8.40
CA PRO A 14 6.12 0.96 9.24
C PRO A 14 6.43 2.29 8.52
N LEU A 15 7.18 2.25 7.41
CA LEU A 15 7.47 3.44 6.59
C LEU A 15 6.26 3.85 5.74
N VAL A 16 5.41 2.89 5.38
CA VAL A 16 4.24 3.13 4.52
C VAL A 16 3.13 3.78 5.31
N SER A 17 2.76 4.99 4.88
CA SER A 17 1.69 5.79 5.48
C SER A 17 0.45 5.80 4.61
N GLY A 18 -0.73 5.92 5.22
CA GLY A 18 -1.97 6.09 4.49
C GLY A 18 -1.96 7.32 3.56
N TYR A 19 -1.36 8.44 3.98
CA TYR A 19 -1.25 9.63 3.14
C TYR A 19 -0.37 9.40 1.90
N GLY A 20 0.77 8.74 2.06
CA GLY A 20 1.63 8.41 0.93
C GLY A 20 0.96 7.47 -0.07
N ILE A 21 0.19 6.49 0.42
CA ILE A 21 -0.62 5.60 -0.42
C ILE A 21 -1.73 6.36 -1.17
N GLU A 22 -2.42 7.28 -0.49
CA GLU A 22 -3.44 8.11 -1.13
C GLU A 22 -2.85 8.94 -2.27
N LYS A 23 -1.68 9.54 -2.06
CA LYS A 23 -0.93 10.25 -3.10
C LYS A 23 -0.48 9.34 -4.23
N MET A 24 0.12 8.19 -3.94
CA MET A 24 0.55 7.23 -4.96
C MET A 24 -0.61 6.71 -5.79
N SER A 25 -1.76 6.47 -5.16
CA SER A 25 -2.97 5.98 -5.84
C SER A 25 -3.73 7.07 -6.60
N ASN A 26 -3.29 8.33 -6.54
CA ASN A 26 -4.01 9.50 -7.05
C ASN A 26 -5.46 9.56 -6.53
N GLY A 27 -5.64 9.35 -5.21
CA GLY A 27 -6.94 9.37 -4.55
C GLY A 27 -7.81 8.13 -4.79
N ARG A 28 -7.39 7.16 -5.61
CA ARG A 28 -8.14 5.89 -5.82
C ARG A 28 -8.27 5.06 -4.54
N LEU A 29 -7.36 5.22 -3.58
CA LEU A 29 -7.44 4.63 -2.25
C LEU A 29 -7.24 5.70 -1.16
N TYR A 30 -8.31 6.03 -0.43
CA TYR A 30 -8.24 6.96 0.69
C TYR A 30 -7.33 6.45 1.81
N SER A 31 -6.57 7.37 2.40
CA SER A 31 -5.69 7.12 3.54
C SER A 31 -6.42 6.46 4.70
N ALA A 32 -7.65 6.89 5.00
CA ALA A 32 -8.48 6.29 6.05
C ALA A 32 -8.78 4.80 5.78
N ASN A 33 -9.06 4.43 4.53
CA ASN A 33 -9.33 3.04 4.14
C ASN A 33 -8.07 2.18 4.27
N PHE A 34 -6.93 2.68 3.77
CA PHE A 34 -5.65 2.00 3.94
C PHE A 34 -5.31 1.78 5.43
N GLN A 35 -5.49 2.80 6.27
CA GLN A 35 -5.22 2.71 7.71
C GLN A 35 -6.13 1.70 8.41
N ARG A 36 -7.38 1.52 7.96
CA ARG A 36 -8.26 0.46 8.48
C ARG A 36 -7.70 -0.93 8.21
N TYR A 37 -7.22 -1.19 6.99
CA TYR A 37 -6.58 -2.47 6.66
C TYR A 37 -5.31 -2.70 7.47
N LYS A 38 -4.45 -1.68 7.59
CA LYS A 38 -3.23 -1.75 8.40
C LYS A 38 -3.51 -2.08 9.87
N LYS A 39 -4.51 -1.41 10.47
CA LYS A 39 -4.96 -1.71 11.84
C LYS A 39 -5.55 -3.11 11.98
N ARG A 40 -6.23 -3.61 10.95
CA ARG A 40 -6.81 -4.96 10.97
C ARG A 40 -5.70 -6.01 10.90
N VAL A 41 -4.78 -5.90 9.94
CA VAL A 41 -3.61 -6.79 9.84
C VAL A 41 -2.85 -6.89 11.17
N ALA A 42 -2.61 -5.76 11.84
CA ALA A 42 -1.91 -5.74 13.12
C ALA A 42 -2.68 -6.42 14.28
N LYS A 43 -4.00 -6.60 14.17
CA LYS A 43 -4.85 -7.21 15.21
C LYS A 43 -5.17 -8.68 14.95
N GLU A 44 -5.18 -9.10 13.69
CA GLU A 44 -5.59 -10.44 13.29
C GLU A 44 -4.46 -11.45 13.52
N LYS A 45 -4.77 -12.59 14.14
CA LYS A 45 -3.81 -13.71 14.27
C LYS A 45 -3.43 -14.31 12.91
N LYS A 46 -4.32 -14.19 11.93
CA LYS A 46 -4.13 -14.63 10.54
C LYS A 46 -4.41 -13.45 9.62
N PRO A 47 -3.39 -12.64 9.24
CA PRO A 47 -3.59 -11.44 8.43
C PRO A 47 -4.33 -11.66 7.11
N MET A 48 -4.27 -12.86 6.53
CA MET A 48 -4.94 -13.20 5.27
C MET A 48 -6.46 -13.07 5.30
N VAL A 49 -7.11 -13.09 6.48
CA VAL A 49 -8.58 -12.96 6.59
C VAL A 49 -9.11 -11.59 6.13
N ILE A 50 -8.22 -10.59 5.95
CA ILE A 50 -8.65 -9.29 5.41
C ILE A 50 -9.19 -9.41 3.98
N PHE A 51 -8.68 -10.37 3.20
CA PHE A 51 -9.01 -10.54 1.79
C PHE A 51 -10.44 -11.04 1.58
N ASP A 52 -11.02 -11.74 2.55
CA ASP A 52 -12.40 -12.25 2.50
C ASP A 52 -13.43 -11.12 2.38
N THR A 53 -13.08 -9.92 2.86
CA THR A 53 -13.93 -8.72 2.85
C THR A 53 -13.43 -7.64 1.90
N MET A 54 -12.31 -7.88 1.22
CA MET A 54 -11.69 -6.91 0.33
C MET A 54 -12.30 -7.06 -1.07
N SER A 55 -12.66 -5.93 -1.69
CA SER A 55 -13.10 -5.99 -3.09
C SER A 55 -11.92 -6.26 -4.01
N VAL A 56 -12.17 -6.97 -5.11
CA VAL A 56 -11.15 -7.26 -6.14
C VAL A 56 -10.47 -5.98 -6.65
N LYS A 57 -11.21 -4.86 -6.74
CA LYS A 57 -10.66 -3.57 -7.14
C LYS A 57 -9.63 -3.04 -6.15
N VAL A 58 -9.90 -3.15 -4.85
CA VAL A 58 -8.97 -2.72 -3.80
C VAL A 58 -7.77 -3.66 -3.72
N GLU A 59 -7.98 -4.97 -3.84
CA GLU A 59 -6.90 -5.96 -3.83
C GLU A 59 -5.90 -5.70 -4.98
N LYS A 60 -6.40 -5.50 -6.21
CA LYS A 60 -5.55 -5.15 -7.37
C LYS A 60 -4.78 -3.84 -7.16
N LEU A 61 -5.43 -2.81 -6.63
CA LEU A 61 -4.78 -1.52 -6.37
C LEU A 61 -3.70 -1.64 -5.28
N LEU A 62 -3.96 -2.39 -4.21
CA LEU A 62 -2.96 -2.64 -3.18
C LEU A 62 -1.78 -3.46 -3.70
N LEU A 63 -2.03 -4.41 -4.61
CA LEU A 63 -0.96 -5.17 -5.26
C LEU A 63 -0.06 -4.27 -6.11
N GLU A 64 -0.63 -3.41 -6.96
CA GLU A 64 0.10 -2.42 -7.78
C GLU A 64 1.04 -1.58 -6.90
N LEU A 65 0.50 -1.06 -5.80
CA LEU A 65 1.26 -0.24 -4.85
C LEU A 65 2.32 -1.06 -4.09
N ALA A 66 2.00 -2.29 -3.69
CA ALA A 66 2.94 -3.19 -3.00
C ALA A 66 4.13 -3.53 -3.89
N GLU A 67 3.89 -3.82 -5.17
CA GLU A 67 4.94 -4.09 -6.14
C GLU A 67 5.86 -2.90 -6.34
N GLU A 68 5.33 -1.67 -6.38
CA GLU A 68 6.16 -0.48 -6.46
C GLU A 68 7.03 -0.29 -5.20
N VAL A 69 6.46 -0.46 -4.00
CA VAL A 69 7.23 -0.34 -2.75
C VAL A 69 8.32 -1.42 -2.68
N LEU A 70 8.03 -2.64 -3.13
CA LEU A 70 9.00 -3.74 -3.19
C LEU A 70 10.06 -3.55 -4.28
N ARG A 71 9.74 -2.83 -5.36
CA ARG A 71 10.68 -2.49 -6.43
C ARG A 71 11.65 -1.41 -6.00
N VAL A 72 11.18 -0.37 -5.31
CA VAL A 72 12.03 0.75 -4.86
C VAL A 72 12.73 0.46 -3.54
N GLN A 73 12.11 -0.33 -2.65
CA GLN A 73 12.64 -0.73 -1.35
C GLN A 73 13.18 0.42 -0.49
N PRO A 74 12.38 1.47 -0.22
CA PRO A 74 12.83 2.58 0.61
C PRO A 74 13.26 2.07 1.99
N LYS A 75 14.47 2.45 2.42
CA LYS A 75 15.05 2.12 3.72
C LYS A 75 14.80 3.22 4.74
N THR A 76 14.58 4.45 4.27
CA THR A 76 14.34 5.62 5.13
C THR A 76 13.00 6.29 4.84
N LYS A 77 12.52 7.10 5.80
CA LYS A 77 11.31 7.93 5.60
C LYS A 77 11.50 8.94 4.47
N GLN A 78 12.71 9.44 4.27
CA GLN A 78 13.02 10.37 3.19
C GLN A 78 12.91 9.67 1.82
N GLU A 79 13.56 8.51 1.66
CA GLU A 79 13.46 7.70 0.44
C GLU A 79 12.01 7.33 0.12
N TYR A 80 11.21 6.99 1.14
CA TYR A 80 9.78 6.72 0.96
C TYR A 80 9.03 7.95 0.42
N ARG A 81 9.30 9.16 0.94
CA ARG A 81 8.66 10.40 0.46
C ARG A 81 9.07 10.71 -0.99
N GLU A 82 10.34 10.52 -1.32
CA GLU A 82 10.85 10.70 -2.69
C GLU A 82 10.21 9.71 -3.66
N MET A 83 10.08 8.44 -3.24
CA MET A 83 9.36 7.41 -4.00
C MET A 83 7.91 7.80 -4.25
N VAL A 84 7.17 8.21 -3.20
CA VAL A 84 5.77 8.65 -3.32
C VAL A 84 5.64 9.78 -4.33
N ALA A 85 6.50 10.81 -4.23
CA ALA A 85 6.49 11.94 -5.16
C ALA A 85 6.72 11.47 -6.60
N ARG A 86 7.77 10.68 -6.84
CA ARG A 86 8.10 10.16 -8.18
C ARG A 86 6.98 9.31 -8.78
N TYR A 87 6.37 8.44 -7.98
CA TYR A 87 5.27 7.58 -8.44
C TYR A 87 4.02 8.40 -8.80
N SER A 88 3.66 9.37 -7.95
CA SER A 88 2.55 10.28 -8.20
C SER A 88 2.74 11.10 -9.49
N PHE A 89 3.97 11.56 -9.79
CA PHE A 89 4.26 12.24 -11.06
C PHE A 89 4.10 11.31 -12.27
N ARG A 90 4.65 10.08 -12.22
CA ARG A 90 4.53 9.11 -13.33
C ARG A 90 3.10 8.77 -13.69
N ASN A 91 2.20 8.72 -12.70
CA ASN A 91 0.79 8.40 -12.91
C ASN A 91 -0.11 9.64 -13.08
N GLY A 92 0.45 10.83 -12.98
CA GLY A 92 -0.22 12.11 -13.21
C GLY A 92 -0.09 12.64 -14.64
N GLU A 93 0.82 12.07 -15.43
CA GLU A 93 0.90 12.28 -16.89
C GLU A 93 -0.16 11.40 -17.58
N ASN A 94 -1.41 11.86 -17.56
CA ASN A 94 -2.48 11.43 -18.47
C ASN A 94 -2.95 12.62 -19.29
#